data_AF-A0A0D8YGE7-F1
#
_entry.id   AF-A0A0D8YGE7-F1
#
_cell.length_a   1.000
_cell.length_b   1.000
_cell.length_c   1.000
_cell.angle_alpha   90.00
_cell.angle_beta   90.00
_cell.angle_gamma   90.00
#
_symmetry.space_group_name_H-M   'P 1'
#
loop_
_entity.id
_entity.type
_entity.pdbx_description
1 polymer ?
#
loop_
_entity_poly.entity_id
_entity_poly.type
_entity_poly.pdbx_seq_one_letter_code
_entity_poly.pdbx_strand_id
1 'polypeptide(L)'
;MYRSAESGDAKKISKRDMLSEAEAKLKALSLEPARPLMAQNVPVGTIGEQFPVQTNAFAVDLKDPMTFWRYSITISAEIKDKRTVYFTKKSNDDYLVTSRNFKCKVVFDAVLSKYKQFFGDSGQLWYDGQSILYSGSDLFKNEEKTAKKFEVSGHDCYEKSLSVFETIVFDIAPVEENYCITLTEKALIESSCNLDLSKNDHSLAQLMEIIFNQIAVMNPKEHVLFDNGKAFVTHPWLHGFNEGDCPDVGDGKRLHPGTQKSVYIIEGPKGRGSSIPAIFIDSHKAAFHEEMSLIEKAKIIVNSNLSKKLSKLDLEKLNSGLKGLYFYTKYAGFESDHKIAAVVDHTASDTT
;
A
#
# COMPACT_ATOMS: atom_id res chain seq x y z
N MET A 1 -51.00 0.15 29.85
CA MET A 1 -49.96 -0.34 30.79
C MET A 1 -48.63 -0.29 30.06
N TYR A 2 -47.67 0.41 30.64
CA TYR A 2 -46.41 0.88 30.05
C TYR A 2 -45.54 -0.19 29.36
N ARG A 3 -45.07 0.11 28.15
CA ARG A 3 -43.71 -0.22 27.67
C ARG A 3 -43.24 0.87 26.71
N SER A 4 -42.48 1.84 27.23
CA SER A 4 -41.61 2.72 26.47
C SER A 4 -40.31 1.97 26.19
N ALA A 5 -39.97 1.80 24.92
CA ALA A 5 -38.66 1.36 24.48
C ALA A 5 -37.77 2.60 24.33
N GLU A 6 -36.82 2.79 25.24
CA GLU A 6 -35.70 3.70 25.05
C GLU A 6 -34.70 3.04 24.10
N SER A 7 -34.67 3.51 22.84
CA SER A 7 -33.55 3.30 21.94
C SER A 7 -32.50 4.37 22.22
N GLY A 8 -31.56 4.04 23.11
CA GLY A 8 -30.35 4.84 23.29
C GLY A 8 -29.36 4.53 22.17
N ASP A 9 -29.25 5.43 21.20
CA ASP A 9 -28.16 5.47 20.23
C ASP A 9 -26.82 5.62 20.98
N ALA A 10 -26.14 4.50 21.21
CA ALA A 10 -24.77 4.50 21.71
C ALA A 10 -23.85 5.02 20.60
N LYS A 11 -23.63 6.34 20.61
CA LYS A 11 -22.63 7.01 19.76
C LYS A 11 -21.30 6.29 19.93
N LYS A 12 -20.81 5.63 18.87
CA LYS A 12 -19.46 5.04 18.86
C LYS A 12 -18.44 6.17 19.04
N ILE A 13 -17.94 6.32 20.26
CA ILE A 13 -16.87 7.26 20.60
C ILE A 13 -15.63 6.85 19.81
N SER A 14 -15.05 7.77 19.05
CA SER A 14 -13.85 7.46 18.28
C SER A 14 -12.64 7.35 19.21
N LYS A 15 -11.59 6.63 18.79
CA LYS A 15 -10.34 6.49 19.57
C LYS A 15 -9.71 7.85 19.90
N ARG A 16 -9.92 8.85 19.03
CA ARG A 16 -9.45 10.22 19.19
C ARG A 16 -10.22 10.97 20.29
N ASP A 17 -11.52 10.72 20.40
CA ASP A 17 -12.37 11.34 21.42
C ASP A 17 -12.05 10.79 22.82
N MET A 18 -11.79 9.48 22.93
CA MET A 18 -11.35 8.86 24.19
C MET A 18 -10.00 9.38 24.67
N LEU A 19 -9.04 9.57 23.76
CA LEU A 19 -7.73 10.16 24.08
C LEU A 19 -7.87 11.61 24.56
N SER A 20 -8.66 12.42 23.86
CA SER A 20 -8.91 13.81 24.25
C SER A 20 -9.61 13.92 25.62
N GLU A 21 -10.57 13.04 25.90
CA GLU A 21 -11.23 13.00 27.21
C GLU A 21 -10.28 12.56 28.34
N ALA A 22 -9.39 11.60 28.06
CA ALA A 22 -8.36 11.17 29.01
C ALA A 22 -7.34 12.28 29.29
N GLU A 23 -6.88 13.00 28.26
CA GLU A 23 -5.99 14.17 28.40
C GLU A 23 -6.65 15.28 29.22
N ALA A 24 -7.93 15.56 28.99
CA ALA A 24 -8.69 16.56 29.75
C ALA A 24 -8.81 16.17 31.23
N LYS A 25 -9.06 14.89 31.53
CA LYS A 25 -9.12 14.38 32.92
C LYS A 25 -7.77 14.44 33.62
N LEU A 26 -6.68 14.08 32.93
CA LEU A 26 -5.32 14.19 33.47
C LEU A 26 -4.96 15.65 33.79
N LYS A 27 -5.28 16.57 32.87
CA LYS A 27 -5.08 18.01 33.07
C LYS A 27 -5.89 18.55 34.25
N ALA A 28 -7.14 18.11 34.43
CA ALA A 28 -7.97 18.48 35.57
C ALA A 28 -7.39 18.00 36.91
N LEU A 29 -6.62 16.91 36.90
CA LEU A 29 -5.90 16.39 38.07
C LEU A 29 -4.50 17.00 38.24
N SER A 30 -4.10 17.97 37.40
CA SER A 30 -2.73 18.50 37.35
C SER A 30 -1.66 17.42 37.19
N LEU A 31 -2.03 16.32 36.52
CA LEU A 31 -1.13 15.24 36.18
C LEU A 31 -0.68 15.43 34.74
N GLU A 32 0.63 15.47 34.51
CA GLU A 32 1.16 15.36 33.16
C GLU A 32 1.18 13.89 32.74
N PRO A 33 0.85 13.58 31.47
CA PRO A 33 1.06 12.25 30.93
C PRO A 33 2.51 11.83 31.15
N ALA A 34 2.73 10.67 31.78
CA ALA A 34 4.08 10.15 31.95
C ALA A 34 4.74 9.99 30.57
N ARG A 35 6.03 10.39 30.48
CA ARG A 35 6.79 10.18 29.24
C ARG A 35 6.90 8.67 28.98
N PRO A 36 6.62 8.21 27.75
CA PRO A 36 6.65 6.80 27.41
C PRO A 36 8.12 6.34 27.26
N LEU A 37 8.78 6.15 28.41
CA LEU A 37 10.18 5.73 28.48
C LEU A 37 10.28 4.20 28.51
N MET A 38 10.98 3.63 27.53
CA MET A 38 11.36 2.23 27.49
C MET A 38 12.42 1.92 28.56
N ALA A 39 12.40 0.69 29.08
CA ALA A 39 13.46 0.19 29.94
C ALA A 39 14.79 0.12 29.18
N GLN A 40 15.89 0.32 29.90
CA GLN A 40 17.22 0.14 29.31
C GLN A 40 17.46 -1.32 28.92
N ASN A 41 18.20 -1.51 27.83
CA ASN A 41 18.62 -2.83 27.40
C ASN A 41 19.50 -3.48 28.47
N VAL A 42 19.15 -4.72 28.85
CA VAL A 42 19.99 -5.52 29.75
C VAL A 42 21.25 -6.04 29.02
N PRO A 43 22.31 -6.38 29.76
CA PRO A 43 23.50 -7.01 29.19
C PRO A 43 23.16 -8.30 28.42
N VAL A 44 24.01 -8.65 27.45
CA VAL A 44 23.86 -9.90 26.69
C VAL A 44 23.92 -11.11 27.62
N GLY A 45 23.12 -12.14 27.30
CA GLY A 45 23.13 -13.39 28.06
C GLY A 45 24.46 -14.13 27.91
N THR A 46 24.92 -14.78 28.99
CA THR A 46 26.23 -15.47 29.05
C THR A 46 26.11 -16.98 29.26
N ILE A 47 24.89 -17.50 29.39
CA ILE A 47 24.61 -18.91 29.65
C ILE A 47 24.36 -19.63 28.33
N GLY A 48 24.93 -20.82 28.17
CA GLY A 48 24.70 -21.72 27.04
C GLY A 48 25.94 -21.91 26.15
N GLU A 49 25.80 -22.80 25.18
CA GLU A 49 26.82 -23.04 24.16
C GLU A 49 26.59 -22.12 22.95
N GLN A 50 27.66 -21.54 22.41
CA GLN A 50 27.58 -20.67 21.25
C GLN A 50 27.52 -21.50 19.96
N PHE A 51 26.59 -21.17 19.08
CA PHE A 51 26.53 -21.77 17.74
C PHE A 51 26.19 -20.70 16.69
N PRO A 52 26.74 -20.81 15.47
CA PRO A 52 26.44 -19.87 14.39
C PRO A 52 25.00 -20.03 13.91
N VAL A 53 24.31 -18.90 13.73
CA VAL A 53 22.94 -18.86 13.21
C VAL A 53 22.92 -18.01 11.95
N GLN A 54 22.27 -18.52 10.91
CA GLN A 54 21.92 -17.74 9.73
C GLN A 54 20.48 -17.25 9.87
N THR A 55 20.27 -15.96 9.59
CA THR A 55 18.94 -15.33 9.64
C THR A 55 18.56 -14.82 8.24
N ASN A 56 17.31 -14.39 8.11
CA ASN A 56 16.77 -13.69 6.95
C ASN A 56 16.98 -12.16 7.01
N ALA A 57 17.86 -11.69 7.91
CA ALA A 57 18.17 -10.28 8.08
C ALA A 57 19.42 -9.91 7.28
N PHE A 58 19.28 -8.92 6.40
CA PHE A 58 20.33 -8.42 5.54
C PHE A 58 20.70 -7.01 5.98
N ALA A 59 21.90 -6.86 6.53
CA ALA A 59 22.42 -5.57 6.94
C ALA A 59 22.63 -4.67 5.71
N VAL A 60 22.22 -3.40 5.84
CA VAL A 60 22.41 -2.37 4.81
C VAL A 60 23.53 -1.46 5.24
N ASP A 61 24.63 -1.52 4.52
CA ASP A 61 25.79 -0.68 4.76
C ASP A 61 25.62 0.68 4.09
N LEU A 62 25.80 1.75 4.86
CA LEU A 62 25.76 3.11 4.37
C LEU A 62 27.18 3.59 4.07
N LYS A 63 27.53 3.60 2.79
CA LYS A 63 28.88 4.02 2.35
C LYS A 63 29.15 5.49 2.60
N ASP A 64 28.18 6.34 2.27
CA ASP A 64 28.29 7.79 2.37
C ASP A 64 27.01 8.36 2.98
N PRO A 65 27.08 9.48 3.74
CA PRO A 65 25.89 10.21 4.16
C PRO A 65 25.02 10.59 2.96
N MET A 66 23.73 10.29 3.03
CA MET A 66 22.77 10.59 1.97
C MET A 66 21.67 11.50 2.49
N THR A 67 21.22 12.44 1.68
CA THR A 67 20.10 13.32 2.03
C THR A 67 18.95 13.11 1.05
N PHE A 68 17.74 13.05 1.59
CA PHE A 68 16.52 12.83 0.84
C PHE A 68 15.52 13.92 1.17
N TRP A 69 14.79 14.37 0.15
CA TRP A 69 13.73 15.36 0.29
C TRP A 69 12.38 14.71 0.09
N ARG A 70 11.45 14.96 1.00
CA ARG A 70 10.12 14.35 1.03
C ARG A 70 9.07 15.31 0.50
N TYR A 71 8.21 14.78 -0.35
CA TYR A 71 7.10 15.50 -0.95
C TYR A 71 5.79 14.75 -0.77
N SER A 72 4.71 15.52 -0.58
CA SER A 72 3.34 15.03 -0.65
C SER A 72 2.84 15.15 -2.08
N ILE A 73 2.18 14.11 -2.56
CA ILE A 73 1.64 14.02 -3.93
C ILE A 73 0.14 13.82 -3.88
N THR A 74 -0.58 14.59 -4.70
CA THR A 74 -2.00 14.38 -4.96
C THR A 74 -2.25 14.32 -6.45
N ILE A 75 -2.87 13.23 -6.92
CA ILE A 75 -3.24 13.06 -8.32
C ILE A 75 -4.75 13.05 -8.41
N SER A 76 -5.29 13.95 -9.22
CA SER A 76 -6.74 14.12 -9.40
C SER A 76 -7.11 14.49 -10.83
N ALA A 77 -8.36 14.24 -11.21
CA ALA A 77 -8.91 14.66 -12.50
C ALA A 77 -10.37 15.09 -12.32
N GLU A 78 -10.83 16.01 -13.16
CA GLU A 78 -12.24 16.41 -13.21
C GLU A 78 -12.97 15.66 -14.32
N ILE A 79 -14.15 15.13 -14.00
CA ILE A 79 -15.11 14.62 -14.99
C ILE A 79 -16.07 15.76 -15.32
N LYS A 80 -16.58 15.80 -16.57
CA LYS A 80 -17.45 16.85 -17.17
C LYS A 80 -18.65 17.36 -16.34
N ASP A 81 -18.94 16.75 -15.19
CA ASP A 81 -19.98 17.15 -14.21
C ASP A 81 -19.41 17.67 -12.86
N LYS A 82 -18.23 18.31 -12.85
CA LYS A 82 -17.52 18.84 -11.66
C LYS A 82 -17.19 17.81 -10.57
N ARG A 83 -17.30 16.51 -10.85
CA ARG A 83 -16.91 15.46 -9.92
C ARG A 83 -15.41 15.23 -10.03
N THR A 84 -14.66 15.59 -9.00
CA THR A 84 -13.23 15.30 -8.90
C THR A 84 -13.01 13.83 -8.52
N VAL A 85 -12.21 13.13 -9.32
CA VAL A 85 -11.71 11.80 -9.00
C VAL A 85 -10.31 11.96 -8.44
N TYR A 86 -10.08 11.39 -7.25
CA TYR A 86 -8.76 11.35 -6.62
C TYR A 86 -8.19 9.95 -6.76
N PHE A 87 -7.04 9.82 -7.42
CA PHE A 87 -6.35 8.56 -7.59
C PHE A 87 -5.55 8.18 -6.34
N THR A 88 -5.04 9.19 -5.60
CA THR A 88 -4.25 9.00 -4.36
C THR A 88 -5.11 8.76 -3.12
N LYS A 89 -6.41 8.48 -3.29
CA LYS A 89 -7.34 8.26 -2.18
C LYS A 89 -7.08 6.90 -1.51
N LYS A 90 -6.88 6.91 -0.20
CA LYS A 90 -6.77 5.70 0.63
C LYS A 90 -8.03 4.83 0.56
N SER A 91 -7.85 3.52 0.56
CA SER A 91 -8.92 2.52 0.60
C SER A 91 -8.44 1.31 1.37
N ASN A 92 -9.37 0.59 1.99
CA ASN A 92 -9.11 -0.72 2.61
C ASN A 92 -9.47 -1.87 1.64
N ASP A 93 -9.78 -1.55 0.38
CA ASP A 93 -10.11 -2.54 -0.65
C ASP A 93 -8.90 -2.72 -1.57
N ASP A 94 -8.25 -3.87 -1.45
CA ASP A 94 -6.97 -4.19 -2.10
C ASP A 94 -7.02 -4.04 -3.62
N TYR A 95 -8.17 -4.36 -4.25
CA TYR A 95 -8.35 -4.19 -5.69
C TYR A 95 -8.30 -2.71 -6.07
N LEU A 96 -9.03 -1.86 -5.33
CA LEU A 96 -9.05 -0.43 -5.58
C LEU A 96 -7.70 0.21 -5.32
N VAL A 97 -6.98 -0.24 -4.29
CA VAL A 97 -5.61 0.20 -4.00
C VAL A 97 -4.69 -0.14 -5.16
N THR A 98 -4.67 -1.39 -5.60
CA THR A 98 -3.81 -1.85 -6.70
C THR A 98 -4.11 -1.14 -8.01
N SER A 99 -5.40 -1.02 -8.37
CA SER A 99 -5.85 -0.31 -9.58
C SER A 99 -5.46 1.17 -9.55
N ARG A 100 -5.57 1.83 -8.39
CA ARG A 100 -5.14 3.22 -8.22
C ARG A 100 -3.63 3.37 -8.29
N ASN A 101 -2.87 2.52 -7.62
CA ASN A 101 -1.40 2.55 -7.67
C ASN A 101 -0.91 2.46 -9.12
N PHE A 102 -1.51 1.58 -9.92
CA PHE A 102 -1.21 1.49 -11.35
C PHE A 102 -1.49 2.81 -12.09
N LYS A 103 -2.68 3.39 -11.92
CA LYS A 103 -3.03 4.68 -12.55
C LYS A 103 -2.12 5.82 -12.09
N CYS A 104 -1.81 5.90 -10.80
CA CYS A 104 -0.87 6.87 -10.24
C CYS A 104 0.51 6.73 -10.89
N LYS A 105 1.03 5.51 -11.02
CA LYS A 105 2.30 5.23 -11.70
C LYS A 105 2.29 5.69 -13.15
N VAL A 106 1.22 5.39 -13.89
CA VAL A 106 1.09 5.82 -15.30
C VAL A 106 1.15 7.34 -15.43
N VAL A 107 0.39 8.04 -14.58
CA VAL A 107 0.39 9.52 -14.56
C VAL A 107 1.76 10.05 -14.15
N PHE A 108 2.40 9.44 -13.15
CA PHE A 108 3.73 9.80 -12.71
C PHE A 108 4.75 9.71 -13.85
N ASP A 109 4.78 8.60 -14.60
CA ASP A 109 5.66 8.45 -15.78
C ASP A 109 5.43 9.56 -16.82
N ALA A 110 4.16 9.89 -17.10
CA ALA A 110 3.79 10.94 -18.05
C ALA A 110 4.27 12.32 -17.58
N VAL A 111 4.09 12.63 -16.28
CA VAL A 111 4.53 13.88 -15.66
C VAL A 111 6.05 13.99 -15.68
N LEU A 112 6.78 12.94 -15.27
CA LEU A 112 8.25 12.92 -15.33
C LEU A 112 8.75 13.13 -16.76
N SER A 113 8.10 12.50 -17.74
CA SER A 113 8.47 12.61 -19.15
C SER A 113 8.24 14.01 -19.71
N LYS A 114 7.15 14.67 -19.32
CA LYS A 114 6.76 16.01 -19.80
C LYS A 114 7.51 17.13 -19.08
N TYR A 115 7.79 16.97 -17.79
CA TYR A 115 8.36 18.01 -16.92
C TYR A 115 9.76 17.66 -16.41
N LYS A 116 10.59 17.03 -17.25
CA LYS A 116 11.97 16.61 -16.93
C LYS A 116 12.83 17.72 -16.32
N GLN A 117 12.63 18.97 -16.73
CA GLN A 117 13.39 20.10 -16.18
C GLN A 117 13.19 20.29 -14.68
N PHE A 118 11.98 20.01 -14.17
CA PHE A 118 11.68 20.12 -12.74
C PHE A 118 12.12 18.88 -11.97
N PHE A 119 11.81 17.68 -12.49
CA PHE A 119 12.06 16.43 -11.79
C PHE A 119 13.49 15.91 -11.92
N GLY A 120 14.26 16.38 -12.90
CA GLY A 120 15.64 15.97 -13.12
C GLY A 120 15.78 14.50 -13.47
N ASP A 121 16.71 13.81 -12.81
CA ASP A 121 16.97 12.39 -12.99
C ASP A 121 15.93 11.54 -12.26
N SER A 122 15.14 10.78 -13.02
CA SER A 122 14.14 9.86 -12.46
C SER A 122 14.76 8.72 -11.64
N GLY A 123 16.05 8.42 -11.83
CA GLY A 123 16.79 7.45 -11.00
C GLY A 123 16.99 7.89 -9.56
N GLN A 124 16.74 9.18 -9.25
CA GLN A 124 16.83 9.73 -7.90
C GLN A 124 15.45 9.92 -7.25
N LEU A 125 14.39 9.34 -7.82
CA LEU A 125 13.01 9.49 -7.36
C LEU A 125 12.45 8.16 -6.86
N TRP A 126 11.93 8.16 -5.64
CA TRP A 126 11.32 7.00 -5.00
C TRP A 126 9.89 7.32 -4.59
N TYR A 127 8.93 6.72 -5.29
CA TYR A 127 7.51 7.00 -5.17
C TYR A 127 6.80 5.80 -4.54
N ASP A 128 5.86 6.03 -3.62
CA ASP A 128 5.08 4.97 -2.98
C ASP A 128 3.91 4.44 -3.85
N GLY A 129 3.69 5.01 -5.04
CA GLY A 129 2.55 4.68 -5.90
C GLY A 129 1.26 5.37 -5.45
N GLN A 130 1.30 6.20 -4.41
CA GLN A 130 0.15 6.91 -3.84
C GLN A 130 0.49 8.37 -3.57
N SER A 131 1.00 8.72 -2.40
CA SER A 131 1.01 10.10 -1.90
C SER A 131 2.38 10.59 -1.45
N ILE A 132 3.41 9.76 -1.46
CA ILE A 132 4.74 10.09 -0.93
C ILE A 132 5.77 9.91 -2.03
N LEU A 133 6.53 10.97 -2.29
CA LEU A 133 7.71 10.93 -3.12
C LEU A 133 8.92 11.36 -2.31
N TYR A 134 9.99 10.58 -2.40
CA TYR A 134 11.32 10.99 -1.98
C TYR A 134 12.18 11.31 -3.20
N SER A 135 13.04 12.31 -3.06
CA SER A 135 14.04 12.68 -4.06
C SER A 135 15.43 12.70 -3.45
N GLY A 136 16.45 12.31 -4.22
CA GLY A 136 17.86 12.47 -3.88
C GLY A 136 18.37 13.90 -4.08
N SER A 137 17.53 14.81 -4.59
CA SER A 137 17.82 16.23 -4.74
C SER A 137 16.62 17.11 -4.33
N ASP A 138 16.90 18.33 -3.85
CA ASP A 138 15.86 19.28 -3.48
C ASP A 138 15.17 19.87 -4.73
N LEU A 139 14.01 19.32 -5.09
CA LEU A 139 13.19 19.75 -6.23
C LEU A 139 12.72 21.22 -6.09
N PHE A 140 12.70 21.77 -4.87
CA PHE A 140 12.24 23.12 -4.58
C PHE A 140 13.38 24.06 -4.14
N LYS A 141 14.65 23.69 -4.36
CA LYS A 141 15.82 24.47 -3.92
C LYS A 141 15.77 25.95 -4.36
N ASN A 142 15.31 26.18 -5.59
CA ASN A 142 15.25 27.49 -6.23
C ASN A 142 13.80 27.93 -6.51
N GLU A 143 12.83 27.32 -5.85
CA GLU A 143 11.41 27.53 -6.06
C GLU A 143 10.76 27.97 -4.74
N GLU A 144 9.57 28.56 -4.82
CA GLU A 144 8.76 28.78 -3.61
C GLU A 144 8.36 27.42 -3.01
N LYS A 145 8.47 27.27 -1.68
CA LYS A 145 8.08 26.03 -0.97
C LYS A 145 6.57 25.91 -0.82
N THR A 146 5.86 26.02 -1.93
CA THR A 146 4.40 25.93 -2.04
C THR A 146 4.04 24.79 -2.99
N ALA A 147 2.76 24.42 -3.00
CA ALA A 147 2.26 23.37 -3.87
C ALA A 147 2.40 23.76 -5.36
N LYS A 148 2.98 22.88 -6.17
CA LYS A 148 3.16 23.06 -7.61
C LYS A 148 2.32 22.03 -8.36
N LYS A 149 1.59 22.49 -9.37
CA LYS A 149 0.68 21.67 -10.17
C LYS A 149 1.24 21.43 -11.56
N PHE A 150 1.20 20.18 -11.97
CA PHE A 150 1.57 19.71 -13.30
C PHE A 150 0.36 19.08 -13.96
N GLU A 151 0.16 19.35 -15.24
CA GLU A 151 -1.01 18.90 -15.99
C GLU A 151 -0.60 17.99 -17.14
N VAL A 152 -1.21 16.82 -17.22
CA VAL A 152 -1.04 15.87 -18.32
C VAL A 152 -2.39 15.48 -18.88
N SER A 153 -2.47 15.20 -20.17
CA SER A 153 -3.70 14.65 -20.72
C SER A 153 -3.79 13.16 -20.42
N GLY A 154 -4.99 12.66 -20.15
CA GLY A 154 -5.23 11.22 -20.09
C GLY A 154 -4.92 10.51 -21.41
N HIS A 155 -4.91 11.24 -22.54
CA HIS A 155 -4.48 10.73 -23.84
C HIS A 155 -2.96 10.56 -23.96
N ASP A 156 -2.18 11.30 -23.17
CA ASP A 156 -0.71 11.18 -23.12
C ASP A 156 -0.27 9.96 -22.31
N CYS A 157 -1.19 9.37 -21.55
CA CYS A 157 -0.97 8.17 -20.74
C CYS A 157 -1.08 6.91 -21.61
N TYR A 158 -0.19 5.93 -21.42
CA TYR A 158 -0.26 4.66 -22.15
C TYR A 158 -1.44 3.76 -21.73
N GLU A 159 -2.17 4.14 -20.68
CA GLU A 159 -3.28 3.39 -20.11
C GLU A 159 -4.63 3.93 -20.61
N LYS A 160 -5.35 3.13 -21.40
CA LYS A 160 -6.58 3.55 -22.08
C LYS A 160 -7.67 4.01 -21.12
N SER A 161 -7.76 3.42 -19.93
CA SER A 161 -8.76 3.81 -18.93
C SER A 161 -8.59 5.26 -18.43
N LEU A 162 -7.44 5.90 -18.67
CA LEU A 162 -7.20 7.31 -18.35
C LEU A 162 -7.61 8.27 -19.48
N SER A 163 -7.80 7.79 -20.71
CA SER A 163 -8.13 8.62 -21.88
C SER A 163 -9.48 9.35 -21.78
N VAL A 164 -10.33 8.98 -20.82
CA VAL A 164 -11.58 9.69 -20.52
C VAL A 164 -11.34 11.06 -19.86
N PHE A 165 -10.15 11.28 -19.31
CA PHE A 165 -9.79 12.52 -18.62
C PHE A 165 -9.00 13.44 -19.57
N GLU A 166 -9.58 14.59 -19.89
CA GLU A 166 -8.93 15.59 -20.74
C GLU A 166 -7.68 16.16 -20.05
N THR A 167 -7.80 16.45 -18.75
CA THR A 167 -6.72 16.95 -17.90
C THR A 167 -6.67 16.16 -16.58
N ILE A 168 -5.48 15.67 -16.26
CA ILE A 168 -5.12 15.08 -14.97
C ILE A 168 -4.12 16.02 -14.31
N VAL A 169 -4.40 16.41 -13.07
CA VAL A 169 -3.57 17.30 -12.26
C VAL A 169 -2.75 16.47 -11.28
N PHE A 170 -1.43 16.64 -11.36
CA PHE A 170 -0.44 16.13 -10.43
C PHE A 170 0.05 17.28 -9.57
N ASP A 171 -0.34 17.29 -8.31
CA ASP A 171 0.01 18.29 -7.32
C ASP A 171 1.11 17.76 -6.41
N ILE A 172 2.21 18.50 -6.28
CA ILE A 172 3.36 18.15 -5.45
C ILE A 172 3.70 19.31 -4.53
N ALA A 173 3.90 19.02 -3.25
CA ALA A 173 4.32 20.01 -2.26
C ALA A 173 5.40 19.44 -1.32
N PRO A 174 6.38 20.27 -0.88
CA PRO A 174 7.20 19.97 0.28
C PRO A 174 6.32 19.59 1.48
N VAL A 175 6.66 18.52 2.20
CA VAL A 175 5.98 18.24 3.48
C VAL A 175 6.43 19.24 4.55
N GLU A 176 5.54 19.56 5.49
CA GLU A 176 5.87 20.47 6.61
C GLU A 176 6.85 19.82 7.60
N GLU A 177 6.61 18.55 7.93
CA GLU A 177 7.43 17.77 8.86
C GLU A 177 8.32 16.78 8.10
N ASN A 178 9.59 16.66 8.51
CA ASN A 178 10.57 15.77 7.91
C ASN A 178 10.74 15.99 6.40
N TYR A 179 10.72 17.26 5.97
CA TYR A 179 10.99 17.67 4.59
C TYR A 179 12.32 17.15 4.07
N CYS A 180 13.33 17.17 4.95
CA CYS A 180 14.68 16.75 4.65
C CYS A 180 15.08 15.67 5.65
N ILE A 181 15.51 14.51 5.14
CA ILE A 181 15.97 13.37 5.93
C ILE A 181 17.41 13.10 5.53
N THR A 182 18.34 13.27 6.46
CA THR A 182 19.74 12.93 6.25
C THR A 182 20.07 11.62 6.95
N LEU A 183 20.42 10.63 6.14
CA LEU A 183 20.92 9.34 6.59
C LEU A 183 22.39 9.48 7.00
N THR A 184 22.66 9.36 8.30
CA THR A 184 24.00 9.35 8.90
C THR A 184 24.10 8.23 9.94
N GLU A 185 25.31 7.81 10.29
CA GLU A 185 25.53 6.87 11.41
C GLU A 185 24.89 7.39 12.72
N LYS A 186 25.00 8.71 12.97
CA LYS A 186 24.37 9.35 14.12
C LYS A 186 22.84 9.23 14.09
N ALA A 187 22.21 9.52 12.94
CA ALA A 187 20.76 9.42 12.79
C ALA A 187 20.25 7.97 12.98
N LEU A 188 21.03 6.97 12.56
CA LEU A 188 20.73 5.56 12.78
C LEU A 188 20.80 5.15 14.26
N ILE A 189 21.78 5.66 14.98
CA ILE A 189 21.89 5.43 16.43
C ILE A 189 20.74 6.12 17.17
N GLU A 190 20.46 7.39 16.84
CA GLU A 190 19.39 8.16 17.49
C GLU A 190 18.00 7.55 17.26
N SER A 191 17.74 6.95 16.10
CA SER A 191 16.46 6.31 15.78
C SER A 191 16.24 4.94 16.43
N SER A 192 17.29 4.30 16.96
CA SER A 192 17.20 2.95 17.57
C SER A 192 17.47 2.93 19.08
N CYS A 193 18.20 3.91 19.60
CA CYS A 193 18.58 3.99 21.01
C CYS A 193 17.73 4.97 21.83
N ASN A 194 16.68 5.56 21.23
CA ASN A 194 15.83 6.49 21.95
C ASN A 194 14.82 5.74 22.82
N LEU A 195 15.01 5.85 24.13
CA LEU A 195 14.08 5.25 25.10
C LEU A 195 12.76 6.00 25.14
N ASP A 196 12.72 7.27 24.72
CA ASP A 196 11.50 8.07 24.67
C ASP A 196 10.73 7.80 23.38
N LEU A 197 9.69 6.96 23.47
CA LEU A 197 8.88 6.58 22.31
C LEU A 197 8.23 7.77 21.61
N SER A 198 8.04 8.90 22.30
CA SER A 198 7.49 10.12 21.69
C SER A 198 8.43 10.78 20.68
N LYS A 199 9.71 10.38 20.69
CA LYS A 199 10.77 10.91 19.83
C LYS A 199 11.25 9.89 18.80
N ASN A 200 10.58 8.74 18.69
CA ASN A 200 10.89 7.77 17.66
C ASN A 200 10.38 8.26 16.31
N ASP A 201 11.31 8.59 15.41
CA ASP A 201 11.00 8.96 14.03
C ASP A 201 11.02 7.72 13.13
N HIS A 202 9.86 7.37 12.58
CA HIS A 202 9.70 6.27 11.63
C HIS A 202 9.98 6.68 10.17
N SER A 203 10.26 7.96 9.90
CA SER A 203 10.44 8.46 8.54
C SER A 203 11.61 7.78 7.82
N LEU A 204 12.64 7.39 8.58
CA LEU A 204 13.78 6.65 8.03
C LEU A 204 13.40 5.23 7.60
N ALA A 205 12.69 4.49 8.46
CA ALA A 205 12.22 3.14 8.13
C ALA A 205 11.27 3.19 6.92
N GLN A 206 10.37 4.19 6.87
CA GLN A 206 9.47 4.43 5.75
C GLN A 206 10.22 4.72 4.44
N LEU A 207 11.23 5.60 4.47
CA LEU A 207 12.07 5.90 3.32
C LEU A 207 12.70 4.62 2.76
N MET A 208 13.32 3.83 3.64
CA MET A 208 13.96 2.58 3.24
C MET A 208 12.97 1.55 2.70
N GLU A 209 11.79 1.41 3.34
CA GLU A 209 10.74 0.50 2.86
C GLU A 209 10.29 0.85 1.45
N ILE A 210 10.12 2.15 1.14
CA ILE A 210 9.75 2.60 -0.20
C ILE A 210 10.89 2.30 -1.20
N ILE A 211 12.14 2.63 -0.85
CA ILE A 211 13.31 2.34 -1.69
C ILE A 211 13.39 0.83 -2.03
N PHE A 212 13.27 -0.04 -1.03
CA PHE A 212 13.42 -1.49 -1.22
C PHE A 212 12.22 -2.15 -1.92
N ASN A 213 11.08 -1.47 -2.02
CA ASN A 213 9.92 -1.94 -2.76
C ASN A 213 9.74 -1.27 -4.13
N GLN A 214 10.67 -0.41 -4.55
CA GLN A 214 10.51 0.40 -5.76
C GLN A 214 10.32 -0.42 -7.03
N ILE A 215 10.97 -1.59 -7.16
CA ILE A 215 10.74 -2.48 -8.32
C ILE A 215 9.27 -2.91 -8.41
N ALA A 216 8.66 -3.27 -7.28
CA ALA A 216 7.27 -3.70 -7.24
C ALA A 216 6.31 -2.53 -7.49
N VAL A 217 6.59 -1.36 -6.90
CA VAL A 217 5.77 -0.14 -7.10
C VAL A 217 5.81 0.31 -8.56
N MET A 218 6.98 0.26 -9.19
CA MET A 218 7.17 0.74 -10.57
C MET A 218 6.73 -0.27 -11.63
N ASN A 219 6.45 -1.52 -11.25
CA ASN A 219 5.94 -2.56 -12.17
C ASN A 219 4.63 -3.17 -11.65
N PRO A 220 3.56 -2.36 -11.48
CA PRO A 220 2.30 -2.78 -10.86
C PRO A 220 1.47 -3.78 -11.71
N LYS A 221 1.89 -4.05 -12.96
CA LYS A 221 1.32 -5.12 -13.79
C LYS A 221 1.93 -6.50 -13.48
N GLU A 222 3.17 -6.52 -13.00
CA GLU A 222 3.92 -7.74 -12.68
C GLU A 222 3.91 -8.04 -11.18
N HIS A 223 3.72 -7.01 -10.36
CA HIS A 223 3.68 -7.13 -8.92
C HIS A 223 2.44 -6.47 -8.33
N VAL A 224 1.91 -7.07 -7.27
CA VAL A 224 0.90 -6.48 -6.40
C VAL A 224 1.51 -6.27 -5.02
N LEU A 225 1.30 -5.08 -4.47
CA LEU A 225 1.78 -4.68 -3.16
C LEU A 225 0.61 -4.57 -2.19
N PHE A 226 0.78 -5.18 -1.03
CA PHE A 226 -0.10 -5.06 0.12
C PHE A 226 0.63 -4.40 1.27
N ASP A 227 -0.13 -4.01 2.29
CA ASP A 227 0.41 -3.39 3.50
C ASP A 227 1.54 -4.22 4.13
N ASN A 228 2.46 -3.52 4.82
CA ASN A 228 3.63 -4.07 5.51
C ASN A 228 4.65 -4.73 4.57
N GLY A 229 4.91 -4.13 3.41
CA GLY A 229 5.96 -4.54 2.49
C GLY A 229 5.76 -5.91 1.84
N LYS A 230 4.51 -6.41 1.78
CA LYS A 230 4.17 -7.67 1.11
C LYS A 230 4.02 -7.44 -0.38
N ALA A 231 4.86 -8.07 -1.18
CA ALA A 231 4.83 -8.01 -2.63
C ALA A 231 4.63 -9.42 -3.21
N PHE A 232 3.66 -9.61 -4.09
CA PHE A 232 3.44 -10.87 -4.80
C PHE A 232 3.57 -10.67 -6.31
N VAL A 233 4.03 -11.69 -7.02
CA VAL A 233 4.06 -11.67 -8.49
C VAL A 233 2.67 -12.01 -9.04
N THR A 234 2.16 -11.22 -9.96
CA THR A 234 0.85 -11.44 -10.60
C THR A 234 0.95 -12.45 -11.74
N HIS A 235 2.12 -12.55 -12.38
CA HIS A 235 2.40 -13.50 -13.47
C HIS A 235 3.66 -14.31 -13.16
N PRO A 236 3.58 -15.29 -12.23
CA PRO A 236 4.76 -15.98 -11.71
C PRO A 236 5.64 -16.62 -12.80
N TRP A 237 5.03 -17.09 -13.89
CA TRP A 237 5.68 -17.72 -15.03
C TRP A 237 6.72 -16.81 -15.72
N LEU A 238 6.49 -15.49 -15.72
CA LEU A 238 7.43 -14.51 -16.29
C LEU A 238 8.72 -14.39 -15.47
N HIS A 239 8.71 -14.90 -14.23
CA HIS A 239 9.84 -14.89 -13.30
C HIS A 239 10.40 -16.30 -13.04
N GLY A 240 10.07 -17.28 -13.90
CA GLY A 240 10.62 -18.63 -13.84
C GLY A 240 9.95 -19.58 -12.84
N PHE A 241 8.84 -19.17 -12.22
CA PHE A 241 8.04 -20.08 -11.39
C PHE A 241 7.24 -21.06 -12.26
N ASN A 242 7.05 -22.27 -11.76
CA ASN A 242 6.29 -23.33 -12.43
C ASN A 242 4.97 -23.63 -11.69
N GLU A 243 4.17 -24.55 -12.25
CA GLU A 243 2.89 -24.97 -11.65
C GLU A 243 3.02 -25.54 -10.23
N GLY A 244 4.14 -26.20 -9.92
CA GLY A 244 4.42 -26.71 -8.57
C GLY A 244 4.67 -25.60 -7.56
N ASP A 245 5.19 -24.45 -7.99
CA ASP A 245 5.34 -23.28 -7.15
C ASP A 245 4.02 -22.54 -6.93
N CYS A 246 3.13 -22.65 -7.91
CA CYS A 246 1.85 -21.96 -7.96
C CYS A 246 0.67 -22.96 -8.04
N PRO A 247 0.42 -23.80 -7.02
CA PRO A 247 -0.64 -24.80 -7.07
C PRO A 247 -2.03 -24.15 -7.11
N ASP A 248 -2.95 -24.80 -7.83
CA ASP A 248 -4.39 -24.51 -7.79
C ASP A 248 -4.94 -24.88 -6.39
N VAL A 249 -5.72 -23.97 -5.81
CA VAL A 249 -6.33 -24.14 -4.48
C VAL A 249 -7.87 -24.18 -4.52
N GLY A 250 -8.45 -24.36 -5.71
CA GLY A 250 -9.89 -24.42 -5.95
C GLY A 250 -10.52 -23.04 -6.19
N ASP A 251 -11.81 -23.04 -6.57
CA ASP A 251 -12.62 -21.83 -6.80
C ASP A 251 -12.03 -20.81 -7.80
N GLY A 252 -11.20 -21.28 -8.73
CA GLY A 252 -10.47 -20.41 -9.67
C GLY A 252 -9.46 -19.52 -8.95
N LYS A 253 -8.75 -20.08 -7.96
CA LYS A 253 -7.66 -19.44 -7.23
C LYS A 253 -6.38 -20.25 -7.34
N ARG A 254 -5.26 -19.54 -7.29
CA ARG A 254 -3.92 -20.14 -7.30
C ARG A 254 -3.04 -19.50 -6.25
N LEU A 255 -2.13 -20.26 -5.65
CA LEU A 255 -1.09 -19.67 -4.80
C LEU A 255 -0.08 -18.92 -5.65
N HIS A 256 0.18 -17.66 -5.35
CA HIS A 256 1.26 -16.90 -5.98
C HIS A 256 2.40 -16.70 -4.98
N PRO A 257 3.66 -16.87 -5.43
CA PRO A 257 4.81 -16.55 -4.62
C PRO A 257 4.95 -15.04 -4.43
N GLY A 258 5.57 -14.68 -3.32
CA GLY A 258 5.82 -13.31 -2.95
C GLY A 258 6.89 -13.20 -1.87
N THR A 259 7.14 -11.98 -1.45
CA THR A 259 8.07 -11.65 -0.39
C THR A 259 7.44 -10.64 0.55
N GLN A 260 7.77 -10.72 1.83
CA GLN A 260 7.56 -9.61 2.75
C GLN A 260 8.91 -8.99 3.05
N LYS A 261 9.02 -7.68 2.84
CA LYS A 261 10.21 -6.90 3.20
C LYS A 261 9.87 -5.98 4.35
N SER A 262 10.67 -6.00 5.39
CA SER A 262 10.49 -5.09 6.53
C SER A 262 11.84 -4.53 6.94
N VAL A 263 11.86 -3.24 7.26
CA VAL A 263 13.09 -2.54 7.64
C VAL A 263 13.10 -2.31 9.14
N TYR A 264 14.20 -2.73 9.78
CA TYR A 264 14.44 -2.50 11.20
C TYR A 264 15.83 -1.94 11.40
N ILE A 265 15.99 -1.14 12.43
CA ILE A 265 17.31 -0.69 12.87
C ILE A 265 17.72 -1.60 14.02
N ILE A 266 18.81 -2.34 13.81
CA ILE A 266 19.30 -3.38 14.73
C ILE A 266 20.70 -3.02 15.23
N GLU A 267 21.18 -3.77 16.22
CA GLU A 267 22.57 -3.63 16.66
C GLU A 267 23.54 -4.01 15.54
N GLY A 268 24.51 -3.14 15.31
CA GLY A 268 25.52 -3.32 14.29
C GLY A 268 26.60 -4.34 14.68
N PRO A 269 27.53 -4.66 13.76
CA PRO A 269 28.62 -5.61 14.00
C PRO A 269 29.54 -5.25 15.18
N LYS A 270 29.55 -3.96 15.60
CA LYS A 270 30.32 -3.47 16.75
C LYS A 270 29.59 -3.69 18.09
N GLY A 271 28.40 -4.30 18.08
CA GLY A 271 27.59 -4.58 19.26
C GLY A 271 26.81 -3.36 19.78
N ARG A 272 26.43 -3.41 21.05
CA ARG A 272 25.63 -2.37 21.74
C ARG A 272 26.24 -0.98 21.55
N GLY A 273 25.40 -0.01 21.16
CA GLY A 273 25.83 1.36 20.85
C GLY A 273 26.22 1.61 19.39
N SER A 274 26.21 0.56 18.56
CA SER A 274 26.24 0.64 17.11
C SER A 274 24.91 0.20 16.55
N SER A 275 24.41 0.93 15.55
CA SER A 275 23.12 0.65 14.93
C SER A 275 23.28 0.59 13.42
N ILE A 276 22.66 -0.40 12.79
CA ILE A 276 22.65 -0.59 11.34
C ILE A 276 21.22 -0.85 10.87
N PRO A 277 20.78 -0.28 9.75
CA PRO A 277 19.53 -0.69 9.14
C PRO A 277 19.68 -2.11 8.60
N ALA A 278 18.66 -2.92 8.78
CA ALA A 278 18.59 -4.27 8.27
C ALA A 278 17.24 -4.49 7.59
N ILE A 279 17.27 -5.18 6.46
CA ILE A 279 16.09 -5.62 5.73
C ILE A 279 15.85 -7.07 6.10
N PHE A 280 14.66 -7.37 6.58
CA PHE A 280 14.19 -8.72 6.79
C PHE A 280 13.39 -9.12 5.55
N ILE A 281 13.77 -10.25 4.95
CA ILE A 281 13.13 -10.75 3.72
C ILE A 281 12.58 -12.13 3.99
N ASP A 282 11.25 -12.22 4.04
CA ASP A 282 10.54 -13.49 4.20
C ASP A 282 9.87 -13.91 2.91
N SER A 283 9.97 -15.19 2.57
CA SER A 283 9.18 -15.77 1.48
C SER A 283 7.72 -15.91 1.91
N HIS A 284 6.80 -15.47 1.06
CA HIS A 284 5.37 -15.61 1.26
C HIS A 284 4.71 -16.33 0.09
N LYS A 285 3.57 -16.98 0.38
CA LYS A 285 2.61 -17.44 -0.63
C LYS A 285 1.22 -17.01 -0.19
N ALA A 286 0.40 -16.56 -1.12
CA ALA A 286 -0.99 -16.22 -0.87
C ALA A 286 -1.87 -16.65 -2.05
N ALA A 287 -3.14 -16.92 -1.80
CA ALA A 287 -4.09 -17.31 -2.83
C ALA A 287 -4.63 -16.07 -3.54
N PHE A 288 -4.51 -16.04 -4.88
CA PHE A 288 -5.07 -15.01 -5.74
C PHE A 288 -6.15 -15.62 -6.62
N HIS A 289 -7.13 -14.80 -6.96
CA HIS A 289 -8.11 -15.15 -7.98
C HIS A 289 -7.48 -15.04 -9.37
N GLU A 290 -7.60 -16.09 -10.16
CA GLU A 290 -7.16 -16.09 -11.55
C GLU A 290 -8.00 -15.11 -12.40
N GLU A 291 -7.35 -14.46 -13.37
CA GLU A 291 -8.05 -13.66 -14.37
C GLU A 291 -8.77 -14.61 -15.34
N MET A 292 -10.09 -14.68 -15.23
CA MET A 292 -10.93 -15.50 -16.08
C MET A 292 -12.33 -14.92 -16.21
N SER A 293 -13.08 -15.39 -17.21
CA SER A 293 -14.47 -14.98 -17.37
C SER A 293 -15.32 -15.43 -16.18
N LEU A 294 -16.32 -14.61 -15.81
CA LEU A 294 -17.22 -14.94 -14.71
C LEU A 294 -17.95 -16.27 -14.91
N ILE A 295 -18.26 -16.62 -16.17
CA ILE A 295 -18.93 -17.89 -16.48
C ILE A 295 -18.02 -19.09 -16.21
N GLU A 296 -16.73 -19.04 -16.60
CA GLU A 296 -15.79 -20.14 -16.31
C GLU A 296 -15.54 -20.26 -14.81
N LYS A 297 -15.39 -19.13 -14.11
CA LYS A 297 -15.26 -19.15 -12.66
C LYS A 297 -16.48 -19.74 -11.96
N ALA A 298 -17.67 -19.38 -12.42
CA ALA A 298 -18.91 -19.93 -11.91
C ALA A 298 -18.96 -21.46 -12.11
N LYS A 299 -18.60 -21.96 -13.29
CA LYS A 299 -18.52 -23.41 -13.57
C LYS A 299 -17.59 -24.13 -12.60
N ILE A 300 -16.43 -23.54 -12.28
CA ILE A 300 -15.46 -24.09 -11.33
C ILE A 300 -16.05 -24.14 -9.92
N ILE A 301 -16.63 -23.03 -9.43
CA ILE A 301 -17.18 -22.93 -8.07
C ILE A 301 -18.30 -23.95 -7.83
N VAL A 302 -19.21 -24.12 -8.80
CA VAL A 302 -20.34 -25.06 -8.65
C VAL A 302 -20.05 -26.44 -9.22
N ASN A 303 -18.85 -26.66 -9.78
CA ASN A 303 -18.45 -27.88 -10.49
C ASN A 303 -19.53 -28.37 -11.49
N SER A 304 -19.98 -27.47 -12.37
CA SER A 304 -21.08 -27.71 -13.30
C SER A 304 -20.89 -26.93 -14.60
N ASN A 305 -21.41 -27.45 -15.71
CA ASN A 305 -21.36 -26.77 -17.01
C ASN A 305 -22.40 -25.65 -17.18
N LEU A 306 -23.18 -25.35 -16.14
CA LEU A 306 -24.21 -24.29 -16.11
C LEU A 306 -25.29 -24.42 -17.22
N SER A 307 -25.48 -25.62 -17.77
CA SER A 307 -26.44 -25.89 -18.85
C SER A 307 -27.89 -26.02 -18.37
N LYS A 308 -28.11 -26.02 -17.05
CA LYS A 308 -29.42 -26.13 -16.39
C LYS A 308 -29.52 -25.08 -15.29
N LYS A 309 -30.74 -24.74 -14.90
CA LYS A 309 -31.00 -23.86 -13.76
C LYS A 309 -30.29 -24.41 -12.51
N LEU A 310 -29.58 -23.53 -11.82
CA LEU A 310 -28.84 -23.88 -10.62
C LEU A 310 -29.77 -24.25 -9.47
N SER A 311 -29.34 -25.20 -8.64
CA SER A 311 -30.02 -25.49 -7.38
C SER A 311 -29.83 -24.32 -6.40
N LYS A 312 -30.67 -24.24 -5.36
CA LYS A 312 -30.51 -23.23 -4.31
C LYS A 312 -29.13 -23.31 -3.63
N LEU A 313 -28.65 -24.54 -3.41
CA LEU A 313 -27.33 -24.77 -2.81
C LEU A 313 -26.19 -24.26 -3.71
N ASP A 314 -26.29 -24.49 -5.02
CA ASP A 314 -25.28 -24.02 -5.97
C ASP A 314 -25.30 -22.49 -6.10
N LEU A 315 -26.49 -21.87 -6.04
CA LEU A 315 -26.62 -20.41 -5.98
C LEU A 315 -25.97 -19.82 -4.72
N GLU A 316 -26.17 -20.45 -3.55
CA GLU A 316 -25.53 -20.02 -2.30
C GLU A 316 -24.00 -20.13 -2.39
N LYS A 317 -23.48 -21.25 -2.90
CA LYS A 317 -22.04 -21.42 -3.15
C LYS A 317 -21.50 -20.37 -4.11
N LEU A 318 -22.19 -20.14 -5.23
CA LEU A 318 -21.79 -19.17 -6.23
C LEU A 318 -21.79 -17.75 -5.66
N ASN A 319 -22.82 -17.40 -4.91
CA ASN A 319 -22.90 -16.11 -4.22
C ASN A 319 -21.76 -15.95 -3.21
N SER A 320 -21.47 -16.97 -2.40
CA SER A 320 -20.36 -16.93 -1.45
C SER A 320 -18.99 -16.83 -2.13
N GLY A 321 -18.81 -17.46 -3.29
CA GLY A 321 -17.55 -17.48 -4.03
C GLY A 321 -17.30 -16.23 -4.88
N LEU A 322 -18.35 -15.53 -5.32
CA LEU A 322 -18.24 -14.37 -6.21
C LEU A 322 -18.51 -13.02 -5.54
N LYS A 323 -19.29 -12.99 -4.46
CA LYS A 323 -19.64 -11.73 -3.79
C LYS A 323 -18.38 -10.99 -3.32
N GLY A 324 -18.31 -9.71 -3.65
CA GLY A 324 -17.20 -8.83 -3.31
C GLY A 324 -16.06 -8.86 -4.32
N LEU A 325 -16.05 -9.79 -5.28
CA LEU A 325 -15.06 -9.77 -6.35
C LEU A 325 -15.32 -8.64 -7.34
N TYR A 326 -14.25 -8.16 -7.95
CA TYR A 326 -14.30 -7.21 -9.04
C TYR A 326 -14.27 -7.93 -10.39
N PHE A 327 -14.99 -7.37 -11.35
CA PHE A 327 -14.95 -7.77 -12.75
C PHE A 327 -15.05 -6.53 -13.62
N TYR A 328 -14.56 -6.62 -14.85
CA TYR A 328 -14.75 -5.57 -15.84
C TYR A 328 -15.69 -6.04 -16.95
N THR A 329 -16.41 -5.10 -17.54
CA THR A 329 -17.17 -5.33 -18.78
C THR A 329 -16.52 -4.58 -19.93
N LYS A 330 -16.56 -5.15 -21.13
CA LYS A 330 -16.08 -4.55 -22.39
C LYS A 330 -17.26 -4.23 -23.32
N TYR A 331 -18.32 -3.64 -22.78
CA TYR A 331 -19.48 -3.27 -23.58
C TYR A 331 -19.26 -1.88 -24.21
N ALA A 332 -19.61 -1.71 -25.49
CA ALA A 332 -19.51 -0.43 -26.22
C ALA A 332 -18.10 0.21 -26.31
N GLY A 333 -17.03 -0.60 -26.18
CA GLY A 333 -15.65 -0.17 -26.46
C GLY A 333 -14.92 0.48 -25.27
N PHE A 334 -15.51 0.49 -24.08
CA PHE A 334 -14.89 0.96 -22.85
C PHE A 334 -14.89 -0.12 -21.78
N GLU A 335 -13.81 -0.19 -21.01
CA GLU A 335 -13.71 -1.07 -19.84
C GLU A 335 -14.29 -0.36 -18.61
N SER A 336 -15.23 -1.03 -17.94
CA SER A 336 -15.82 -0.54 -16.69
C SER A 336 -15.69 -1.59 -15.60
N ASP A 337 -15.07 -1.22 -14.49
CA ASP A 337 -14.93 -2.03 -13.28
C ASP A 337 -16.23 -2.04 -12.47
N HIS A 338 -16.64 -3.22 -12.02
CA HIS A 338 -17.82 -3.43 -11.19
C HIS A 338 -17.49 -4.39 -10.05
N LYS A 339 -18.09 -4.15 -8.88
CA LYS A 339 -18.03 -5.07 -7.73
C LYS A 339 -19.29 -5.92 -7.69
N ILE A 340 -19.15 -7.23 -7.56
CA ILE A 340 -20.29 -8.15 -7.44
C ILE A 340 -20.92 -7.97 -6.06
N ALA A 341 -22.14 -7.42 -6.02
CA ALA A 341 -22.88 -7.24 -4.77
C ALA A 341 -23.55 -8.54 -4.30
N ALA A 342 -24.12 -9.29 -5.25
CA ALA A 342 -24.79 -10.57 -5.02
C ALA A 342 -25.02 -11.31 -6.35
N VAL A 343 -25.35 -12.60 -6.24
CA VAL A 343 -25.93 -13.43 -7.30
C VAL A 343 -27.43 -13.58 -7.04
N VAL A 344 -28.26 -13.32 -8.06
CA VAL A 344 -29.72 -13.37 -7.97
C VAL A 344 -30.27 -14.76 -8.33
N ASP A 345 -31.50 -15.05 -7.90
CA ASP A 345 -32.17 -16.35 -8.01
C ASP A 345 -32.96 -16.56 -9.31
N HIS A 346 -33.30 -15.47 -10.00
CA HIS A 346 -33.97 -15.47 -11.29
C HIS A 346 -32.96 -15.53 -12.44
N THR A 347 -33.39 -16.09 -13.57
CA THR A 347 -32.54 -16.18 -14.77
C THR A 347 -32.56 -14.87 -15.54
N ALA A 348 -31.52 -14.60 -16.35
CA ALA A 348 -31.45 -13.37 -17.14
C ALA A 348 -32.67 -13.20 -18.08
N SER A 349 -33.26 -14.30 -18.55
CA SER A 349 -34.49 -14.32 -19.34
C SER A 349 -35.74 -13.85 -18.57
N ASP A 350 -35.69 -13.85 -17.24
CA ASP A 350 -36.80 -13.42 -16.39
C ASP A 350 -36.78 -11.89 -16.17
N THR A 351 -35.66 -11.24 -16.50
CA THR A 351 -35.41 -9.80 -16.27
C THR A 351 -35.54 -8.97 -17.55
N THR A 352 -35.46 -9.60 -18.72
CA THR A 352 -35.65 -8.99 -20.06
C THR A 352 -37.07 -9.21 -20.54
#